data_AF-A0A7V2CWM9-F1
#
_entry.id   AF-A0A7V2CWM9-F1
#
_cell.length_a   1.000
_cell.length_b   1.000
_cell.length_c   1.000
_cell.angle_alpha   90.00
_cell.angle_beta   90.00
_cell.angle_gamma   90.00
#
_symmetry.space_group_name_H-M   'P 1'
#
loop_
_entity.id
_entity.type
_entity.pdbx_description
1 polymer ?
#
loop_
_entity_poly.entity_id
_entity_poly.type
_entity_poly.pdbx_seq_one_letter_code
_entity_poly.pdbx_strand_id
1 'polypeptide(L)'
;MPDEPLIAYLFSRYPVVSQTFCDTEMLALERHGARLEVHAIHPPDTSFRHAHLRALKAPVRYAPPAPILKAYENGAKTDGTWPASDLADDASRFGEGARAELRMRNALHLASAMQRGGVRHVHVHFANRAAHTALYIHRLSGIPFSFTAHAQDFLVELPPPLLAELVDAAEFVVAVSDHTRGLLADRFPEHAAKIHRVHNGIDLARFPAQPHPHNRVPLLLGVGRLVPFKGFLHLVRACGILRNRGLAFRCEIIGEGPQREELEREIAALGVGDAFVLRGTASQGEIASRLSASDVFVLPCDIEPDGSSDVLPTVITEAMAAGRPVVSCPVAGVPELVVDCGTGLLTPRAYPEALAAALFRLLADHELRRELGSAGRARVEQHFRVEQTSAQLLALLRASAGRERTPAVTAAPVDSAPEEPAEEAGKPLALLLSRWPDPEFPSLDGPLSRLLEEMPAVRVAALACPTTPAEVRLAPRIAFTPDAMVLEGLWREADSGAHAIERLRSQLPAGLDTADYLAAARQVLDLRGRMTGILHLHAVGERALLCAWILNRVAGVSFSAHLPAGPLLSRKVLEALLAESRGGWCADPALAEALKLDPASPLSPAPAGPLRRLWARGAADPAEWIRQLRAWT
;
A
#
# COMPACT_ATOMS: atom_id res chain seq x y z
N MET A 1 -18.61 -13.47 -13.76
CA MET A 1 -17.91 -12.91 -14.94
C MET A 1 -16.46 -13.37 -14.86
N PRO A 2 -16.13 -14.59 -15.35
CA PRO A 2 -14.81 -15.20 -15.14
C PRO A 2 -13.65 -14.57 -15.93
N ASP A 3 -13.93 -13.79 -16.98
CA ASP A 3 -12.90 -13.28 -17.91
C ASP A 3 -12.35 -11.87 -17.63
N GLU A 4 -12.71 -11.24 -16.50
CA GLU A 4 -12.13 -9.92 -16.20
C GLU A 4 -10.62 -10.05 -15.87
N PRO A 5 -9.74 -9.31 -16.57
CA PRO A 5 -8.31 -9.38 -16.34
C PRO A 5 -7.94 -8.86 -14.94
N LEU A 6 -6.99 -9.53 -14.29
CA LEU A 6 -6.43 -9.06 -13.02
C LEU A 6 -5.43 -7.92 -13.29
N ILE A 7 -5.66 -6.76 -12.67
CA ILE A 7 -4.79 -5.59 -12.76
C ILE A 7 -4.07 -5.39 -11.43
N ALA A 8 -2.75 -5.27 -11.47
CA ALA A 8 -1.96 -4.96 -10.29
C ALA A 8 -1.71 -3.46 -10.19
N TYR A 9 -2.11 -2.83 -9.09
CA TYR A 9 -1.63 -1.50 -8.71
C TYR A 9 -0.27 -1.63 -8.02
N LEU A 10 0.73 -0.87 -8.44
CA LEU A 10 2.04 -0.86 -7.80
C LEU A 10 2.38 0.53 -7.26
N PHE A 11 2.73 0.58 -5.98
CA PHE A 11 3.11 1.80 -5.28
C PHE A 11 4.54 1.73 -4.73
N SER A 12 5.17 2.90 -4.59
CA SER A 12 6.42 3.01 -3.85
C SER A 12 6.16 2.72 -2.37
N ARG A 13 5.05 3.27 -1.85
CA ARG A 13 4.54 3.06 -0.51
C ARG A 13 3.03 3.14 -0.53
N TYR A 14 2.35 2.26 0.20
CA TYR A 14 0.89 2.29 0.29
C TYR A 14 0.43 1.70 1.64
N PRO A 15 -0.69 2.19 2.21
CA PRO A 15 -1.36 3.44 1.87
C PRO A 15 -0.58 4.67 2.34
N VAL A 16 -0.89 5.81 1.74
CA VAL A 16 -0.33 7.12 2.13
C VAL A 16 -1.49 8.05 2.45
N VAL A 17 -1.47 8.66 3.64
CA VAL A 17 -2.60 9.46 4.18
C VAL A 17 -3.05 10.56 3.22
N SER A 18 -2.11 11.19 2.50
CA SER A 18 -2.38 12.27 1.57
C SER A 18 -2.75 11.82 0.15
N GLN A 19 -2.74 10.51 -0.16
CA GLN A 19 -3.00 9.97 -1.50
C GLN A 19 -4.42 9.38 -1.61
N THR A 20 -5.41 10.09 -1.06
CA THR A 20 -6.82 9.64 -1.02
C THR A 20 -7.45 9.46 -2.39
N PHE A 21 -6.89 10.09 -3.43
CA PHE A 21 -7.35 9.93 -4.81
C PHE A 21 -7.01 8.55 -5.38
N CYS A 22 -5.88 7.96 -4.99
CA CYS A 22 -5.54 6.58 -5.36
C CYS A 22 -6.59 5.60 -4.80
N ASP A 23 -6.95 5.79 -3.52
CA ASP A 23 -7.98 4.98 -2.86
C ASP A 23 -9.33 5.13 -3.56
N THR A 24 -9.70 6.38 -3.87
CA THR A 24 -10.98 6.73 -4.51
C THR A 24 -11.08 6.11 -5.90
N GLU A 25 -9.99 6.16 -6.68
CA GLU A 25 -9.89 5.52 -8.00
C GLU A 25 -10.04 4.00 -7.90
N MET A 26 -9.24 3.33 -7.07
CA MET A 26 -9.29 1.87 -6.92
C MET A 26 -10.66 1.38 -6.44
N LEU A 27 -11.27 2.07 -5.46
CA LEU A 27 -12.62 1.76 -4.99
C LEU A 27 -13.66 1.90 -6.12
N ALA A 28 -13.55 2.95 -6.95
CA ALA A 28 -14.47 3.14 -8.08
C ALA A 28 -14.26 2.08 -9.18
N LEU A 29 -13.00 1.68 -9.44
CA LEU A 29 -12.70 0.58 -10.36
C LEU A 29 -13.32 -0.75 -9.89
N GLU A 30 -13.25 -1.07 -8.59
CA GLU A 30 -13.94 -2.26 -8.05
C GLU A 30 -15.46 -2.16 -8.18
N ARG A 31 -16.04 -0.95 -8.03
CA ARG A 31 -17.49 -0.72 -8.31
C ARG A 31 -17.84 -0.96 -9.78
N HIS A 32 -16.92 -0.70 -10.71
CA HIS A 32 -17.04 -1.03 -12.13
C HIS A 32 -16.73 -2.51 -12.47
N GLY A 33 -16.48 -3.33 -11.45
CA GLY A 33 -16.23 -4.77 -11.59
C GLY A 33 -14.77 -5.13 -11.91
N ALA A 34 -13.83 -4.19 -11.84
CA ALA A 34 -12.42 -4.48 -12.04
C ALA A 34 -11.90 -5.45 -10.96
N ARG A 35 -11.05 -6.39 -11.37
CA ARG A 35 -10.31 -7.26 -10.45
C ARG A 35 -8.94 -6.64 -10.19
N LEU A 36 -8.70 -6.24 -8.95
CA LEU A 36 -7.49 -5.55 -8.55
C LEU A 36 -6.68 -6.37 -7.53
N GLU A 37 -5.37 -6.21 -7.57
CA GLU A 37 -4.48 -6.46 -6.43
C GLU A 37 -3.54 -5.27 -6.24
N VAL A 38 -3.14 -4.98 -5.00
CA VAL A 38 -2.27 -3.85 -4.68
C VAL A 38 -0.92 -4.37 -4.19
N HIS A 39 0.15 -3.82 -4.74
CA HIS A 39 1.53 -4.09 -4.36
C HIS A 39 2.23 -2.81 -3.92
N ALA A 40 3.06 -2.90 -2.89
CA ALA A 40 3.86 -1.78 -2.44
C ALA A 40 5.30 -2.20 -2.15
N ILE A 41 6.26 -1.41 -2.64
CA ILE A 41 7.69 -1.67 -2.37
C ILE A 41 8.03 -1.41 -0.90
N HIS A 42 7.34 -0.48 -0.26
CA HIS A 42 7.53 -0.15 1.15
C HIS A 42 6.19 -0.21 1.91
N PRO A 43 6.22 -0.65 3.18
CA PRO A 43 5.08 -0.52 4.09
C PRO A 43 4.74 0.96 4.31
N PRO A 44 3.54 1.34 4.77
CA PRO A 44 3.18 2.72 5.08
C PRO A 44 4.03 3.27 6.24
N ASP A 45 4.20 4.60 6.38
CA ASP A 45 5.01 5.20 7.47
C ASP A 45 4.25 5.38 8.80
N THR A 46 2.94 5.14 8.79
CA THR A 46 2.11 5.16 9.99
C THR A 46 1.11 4.02 9.95
N SER A 47 0.53 3.68 11.10
CA SER A 47 -0.61 2.75 11.18
C SER A 47 -1.96 3.42 10.90
N PHE A 48 -2.00 4.74 10.67
CA PHE A 48 -3.25 5.45 10.38
C PHE A 48 -3.81 5.07 9.01
N ARG A 49 -5.12 4.88 8.94
CA ARG A 49 -5.85 4.53 7.72
C ARG A 49 -7.17 5.27 7.66
N HIS A 50 -7.56 5.67 6.46
CA HIS A 50 -8.88 6.24 6.25
C HIS A 50 -9.95 5.16 6.29
N ALA A 51 -11.10 5.44 6.90
CA ALA A 51 -12.17 4.47 7.08
C ALA A 51 -12.70 3.87 5.76
N HIS A 52 -12.64 4.62 4.65
CA HIS A 52 -13.10 4.14 3.34
C HIS A 52 -12.25 2.99 2.79
N LEU A 53 -11.00 2.83 3.23
CA LEU A 53 -10.14 1.72 2.78
C LEU A 53 -10.69 0.36 3.19
N ARG A 54 -11.54 0.29 4.21
CA ARG A 54 -12.26 -0.93 4.61
C ARG A 54 -13.15 -1.50 3.49
N ALA A 55 -13.55 -0.67 2.53
CA ALA A 55 -14.36 -1.11 1.40
C ALA A 55 -13.53 -1.73 0.27
N LEU A 56 -12.20 -1.57 0.28
CA LEU A 56 -11.31 -2.11 -0.74
C LEU A 56 -11.21 -3.62 -0.58
N LYS A 57 -11.57 -4.37 -1.63
CA LYS A 57 -11.50 -5.84 -1.64
C LYS A 57 -10.14 -6.35 -2.09
N ALA A 58 -9.42 -5.56 -2.88
CA ALA A 58 -8.12 -5.86 -3.43
C ALA A 58 -7.13 -6.24 -2.31
N PRO A 59 -6.47 -7.42 -2.39
CA PRO A 59 -5.45 -7.77 -1.43
C PRO A 59 -4.26 -6.82 -1.55
N VAL A 60 -3.73 -6.37 -0.42
CA VAL A 60 -2.53 -5.53 -0.36
C VAL A 60 -1.31 -6.40 -0.01
N ARG A 61 -0.29 -6.36 -0.85
CA ARG A 61 0.96 -7.12 -0.74
C ARG A 61 2.15 -6.19 -0.66
N TYR A 62 3.09 -6.51 0.22
CA TYR A 62 4.29 -5.71 0.44
C TYR A 62 5.52 -6.47 -0.01
N ALA A 63 6.48 -5.75 -0.61
CA ALA A 63 7.78 -6.33 -0.89
C ALA A 63 8.46 -6.75 0.44
N PRO A 64 9.19 -7.87 0.44
CA PRO A 64 9.83 -8.37 1.63
C PRO A 64 11.05 -7.50 1.99
N PRO A 65 11.56 -7.58 3.23
CA PRO A 65 12.77 -6.86 3.64
C PRO A 65 14.02 -7.25 2.84
N ALA A 66 15.03 -6.38 2.91
CA ALA A 66 16.24 -6.43 2.09
C ALA A 66 16.98 -7.79 2.08
N PRO A 67 17.11 -8.55 3.18
CA PRO A 67 17.75 -9.87 3.15
C PRO A 67 17.07 -10.86 2.20
N ILE A 68 15.73 -10.80 2.11
CA ILE A 68 14.97 -11.65 1.18
C ILE A 68 15.18 -11.15 -0.25
N LEU A 69 15.11 -9.84 -0.49
CA LEU A 69 15.39 -9.30 -1.83
C LEU A 69 16.80 -9.66 -2.33
N LYS A 70 17.78 -9.72 -1.42
CA LYS A 70 19.15 -10.16 -1.75
C LYS A 70 19.23 -11.63 -2.14
N ALA A 71 18.35 -12.45 -1.59
CA ALA A 71 18.26 -13.84 -1.98
C ALA A 71 17.76 -14.07 -3.40
N TYR A 72 16.76 -13.30 -3.84
CA TYR A 72 16.29 -13.35 -5.23
C TYR A 72 17.42 -12.99 -6.20
N GLU A 73 18.24 -11.98 -5.86
CA GLU A 73 19.44 -11.66 -6.64
C GLU A 73 20.44 -12.83 -6.65
N ASN A 74 20.75 -13.41 -5.49
CA ASN A 74 21.71 -14.51 -5.43
C ASN A 74 21.25 -15.71 -6.26
N GLY A 75 19.96 -16.05 -6.19
CA GLY A 75 19.35 -17.08 -7.05
C GLY A 75 19.50 -16.75 -8.53
N ALA A 76 19.12 -15.54 -8.95
CA ALA A 76 19.27 -15.10 -10.34
C ALA A 76 20.73 -15.09 -10.83
N LYS A 77 21.68 -14.78 -9.94
CA LYS A 77 23.13 -14.86 -10.25
C LYS A 77 23.60 -16.30 -10.42
N THR A 78 23.14 -17.21 -9.56
CA THR A 78 23.43 -18.65 -9.68
C THR A 78 22.86 -19.24 -10.95
N ASP A 79 21.65 -18.82 -11.34
CA ASP A 79 20.95 -19.31 -12.54
C ASP A 79 21.37 -18.58 -13.83
N GLY A 80 22.27 -17.58 -13.73
CA GLY A 80 22.76 -16.80 -14.87
C GLY A 80 21.75 -15.83 -15.48
N THR A 81 20.63 -15.57 -14.79
CA THR A 81 19.55 -14.67 -15.26
C THR A 81 19.65 -13.24 -14.72
N TRP A 82 20.65 -12.94 -13.88
CA TRP A 82 20.89 -11.58 -13.38
C TRP A 82 21.49 -10.67 -14.47
N PRO A 83 20.79 -9.60 -14.91
CA PRO A 83 21.21 -8.77 -16.04
C PRO A 83 22.25 -7.72 -15.61
N ALA A 84 23.46 -8.18 -15.25
CA ALA A 84 24.50 -7.32 -14.69
C ALA A 84 24.91 -6.17 -15.63
N SER A 85 25.03 -6.45 -16.93
CA SER A 85 25.42 -5.44 -17.94
C SER A 85 24.36 -4.36 -18.06
N ASP A 86 23.10 -4.75 -18.30
CA ASP A 86 21.98 -3.80 -18.45
C ASP A 86 21.82 -2.92 -17.21
N LEU A 87 22.03 -3.48 -16.01
CA LEU A 87 21.94 -2.71 -14.76
C LEU A 87 23.10 -1.73 -14.59
N ALA A 88 24.31 -2.06 -15.07
CA ALA A 88 25.44 -1.14 -15.07
C ALA A 88 25.20 0.01 -16.05
N ASP A 89 24.68 -0.31 -17.24
CA ASP A 89 24.31 0.69 -18.25
C ASP A 89 23.18 1.60 -17.73
N ASP A 90 22.14 1.02 -17.13
CA ASP A 90 21.04 1.78 -16.53
C ASP A 90 21.51 2.63 -15.34
N ALA A 91 22.47 2.16 -14.52
CA ALA A 91 23.06 2.98 -13.46
C ALA A 91 23.86 4.17 -14.03
N SER A 92 24.55 3.98 -15.16
CA SER A 92 25.24 5.06 -15.87
C SER A 92 24.26 6.07 -16.47
N ARG A 93 23.19 5.59 -17.12
CA ARG A 93 22.18 6.42 -17.80
C ARG A 93 21.28 7.17 -16.83
N PHE A 94 20.81 6.50 -15.77
CA PHE A 94 19.83 7.05 -14.82
C PHE A 94 20.48 7.66 -13.58
N GLY A 95 21.77 7.41 -13.36
CA GLY A 95 22.52 7.83 -12.18
C GLY A 95 22.32 6.90 -10.98
N GLU A 96 23.31 6.87 -10.07
CA GLU A 96 23.33 5.98 -8.91
C GLU A 96 22.11 6.16 -7.97
N GLY A 97 21.56 7.38 -7.92
CA GLY A 97 20.37 7.71 -7.12
C GLY A 97 19.11 6.91 -7.50
N ALA A 98 19.02 6.45 -8.75
CA ALA A 98 17.91 5.61 -9.23
C ALA A 98 17.93 4.20 -8.60
N ARG A 99 19.10 3.76 -8.10
CA ARG A 99 19.30 2.46 -7.43
C ARG A 99 18.78 1.27 -8.26
N ALA A 100 19.18 1.20 -9.54
CA ALA A 100 18.74 0.19 -10.51
C ALA A 100 18.75 -1.25 -9.96
N GLU A 101 19.84 -1.69 -9.33
CA GLU A 101 19.92 -3.03 -8.72
C GLU A 101 18.83 -3.28 -7.66
N LEU A 102 18.57 -2.29 -6.80
CA LEU A 102 17.53 -2.43 -5.78
C LEU A 102 16.15 -2.52 -6.44
N ARG A 103 15.91 -1.79 -7.53
CA ARG A 103 14.65 -1.88 -8.27
C ARG A 103 14.51 -3.23 -8.96
N MET A 104 15.58 -3.78 -9.53
CA MET A 104 15.63 -5.13 -10.09
C MET A 104 15.34 -6.20 -9.04
N ARG A 105 15.92 -6.12 -7.85
CA ARG A 105 15.61 -7.04 -6.75
C ARG A 105 14.12 -7.06 -6.40
N ASN A 106 13.50 -5.88 -6.31
CA ASN A 106 12.06 -5.77 -6.10
C ASN A 106 11.29 -6.39 -7.27
N ALA A 107 11.72 -6.13 -8.51
CA ALA A 107 11.07 -6.65 -9.71
C ALA A 107 11.13 -8.18 -9.79
N LEU A 108 12.25 -8.82 -9.45
CA LEU A 108 12.35 -10.29 -9.41
C LEU A 108 11.28 -10.93 -8.50
N HIS A 109 11.08 -10.36 -7.31
CA HIS A 109 10.05 -10.82 -6.39
C HIS A 109 8.64 -10.57 -6.93
N LEU A 110 8.36 -9.32 -7.33
CA LEU A 110 7.03 -8.88 -7.74
C LEU A 110 6.58 -9.51 -9.06
N ALA A 111 7.46 -9.58 -10.07
CA ALA A 111 7.19 -10.22 -11.36
C ALA A 111 6.77 -11.68 -11.18
N SER A 112 7.53 -12.43 -10.37
CA SER A 112 7.23 -13.82 -10.05
C SER A 112 5.88 -13.97 -9.35
N ALA A 113 5.57 -13.09 -8.39
CA ALA A 113 4.29 -13.09 -7.69
C ALA A 113 3.11 -12.71 -8.61
N MET A 114 3.29 -11.72 -9.48
CA MET A 114 2.28 -11.23 -10.43
C MET A 114 1.98 -12.25 -11.53
N GLN A 115 3.01 -12.92 -12.08
CA GLN A 115 2.84 -14.00 -13.06
C GLN A 115 2.03 -15.16 -12.47
N ARG A 116 2.37 -15.62 -11.26
CA ARG A 116 1.59 -16.65 -10.55
C ARG A 116 0.16 -16.22 -10.24
N GLY A 117 -0.05 -14.93 -9.96
CA GLY A 117 -1.37 -14.36 -9.73
C GLY A 117 -2.24 -14.22 -10.99
N GLY A 118 -1.67 -14.42 -12.18
CA GLY A 118 -2.36 -14.19 -13.44
C GLY A 118 -2.57 -12.70 -13.76
N VAL A 119 -1.71 -11.82 -13.22
CA VAL A 119 -1.76 -10.38 -13.52
C VAL A 119 -1.56 -10.16 -15.01
N ARG A 120 -2.42 -9.34 -15.59
CA ARG A 120 -2.44 -9.00 -17.01
C ARG A 120 -1.87 -7.63 -17.31
N HIS A 121 -1.85 -6.73 -16.32
CA HIS A 121 -1.33 -5.37 -16.46
C HIS A 121 -0.91 -4.80 -15.10
N VAL A 122 0.15 -3.98 -15.09
CA VAL A 122 0.58 -3.22 -13.91
C VAL A 122 0.25 -1.73 -14.10
N HIS A 123 -0.57 -1.16 -13.23
CA HIS A 123 -0.79 0.29 -13.18
C HIS A 123 -0.04 0.90 -12.00
N VAL A 124 0.66 2.00 -12.23
CA VAL A 124 1.48 2.68 -11.23
C VAL A 124 0.96 4.09 -11.02
N HIS A 125 0.80 4.52 -9.77
CA HIS A 125 0.72 5.95 -9.52
C HIS A 125 2.12 6.53 -9.35
N PHE A 126 2.30 7.69 -9.97
CA PHE A 126 3.50 8.50 -10.05
C PHE A 126 4.60 7.94 -10.96
N ALA A 127 5.27 8.84 -11.67
CA ALA A 127 6.53 8.59 -12.36
C ALA A 127 7.69 8.57 -11.35
N ASN A 128 7.76 7.52 -10.53
CA ASN A 128 8.71 7.42 -9.41
C ASN A 128 9.41 6.04 -9.37
N ARG A 129 9.98 5.71 -8.20
CA ARG A 129 10.68 4.45 -7.91
C ARG A 129 9.84 3.20 -8.18
N ALA A 130 8.51 3.29 -8.08
CA ALA A 130 7.58 2.22 -8.41
C ALA A 130 7.44 2.04 -9.92
N ALA A 131 7.39 3.13 -10.68
CA ALA A 131 7.39 3.07 -12.14
C ALA A 131 8.71 2.49 -12.65
N HIS A 132 9.84 2.87 -12.03
CA HIS A 132 11.14 2.26 -12.33
C HIS A 132 11.17 0.75 -12.01
N THR A 133 10.54 0.31 -10.91
CA THR A 133 10.37 -1.12 -10.64
C THR A 133 9.44 -1.79 -11.65
N ALA A 134 8.36 -1.13 -12.08
CA ALA A 134 7.43 -1.65 -13.09
C ALA A 134 8.11 -1.87 -14.45
N LEU A 135 9.03 -0.99 -14.85
CA LEU A 135 9.87 -1.17 -16.03
C LEU A 135 10.64 -2.51 -15.98
N TYR A 136 11.27 -2.82 -14.85
CA TYR A 136 11.97 -4.09 -14.70
C TYR A 136 11.02 -5.29 -14.58
N ILE A 137 9.84 -5.14 -13.95
CA ILE A 137 8.80 -6.17 -13.96
C ILE A 137 8.41 -6.48 -15.41
N HIS A 138 8.19 -5.45 -16.22
CA HIS A 138 7.87 -5.58 -17.63
C HIS A 138 8.97 -6.30 -18.41
N ARG A 139 10.23 -5.87 -18.26
CA ARG A 139 11.38 -6.53 -18.93
C ARG A 139 11.54 -8.01 -18.54
N LEU A 140 11.28 -8.36 -17.27
CA LEU A 140 11.40 -9.74 -16.78
C LEU A 140 10.23 -10.65 -17.16
N SER A 141 9.00 -10.11 -17.18
CA SER A 141 7.78 -10.92 -17.25
C SER A 141 6.97 -10.75 -18.52
N GLY A 142 7.25 -9.71 -19.31
CA GLY A 142 6.42 -9.27 -20.43
C GLY A 142 5.07 -8.67 -20.01
N ILE A 143 4.76 -8.55 -18.71
CA ILE A 143 3.51 -7.92 -18.26
C ILE A 143 3.57 -6.42 -18.63
N PRO A 144 2.60 -5.88 -19.40
CA PRO A 144 2.60 -4.46 -19.74
C PRO A 144 2.38 -3.62 -18.48
N PHE A 145 2.89 -2.39 -18.52
CA PHE A 145 2.65 -1.43 -17.46
C PHE A 145 2.21 -0.08 -18.01
N SER A 146 1.59 0.71 -17.13
CA SER A 146 1.22 2.10 -17.37
C SER A 146 1.46 2.88 -16.09
N PHE A 147 1.54 4.20 -16.17
CA PHE A 147 1.62 5.03 -14.99
C PHE A 147 0.79 6.31 -15.10
N THR A 148 0.30 6.78 -13.96
CA THR A 148 -0.35 8.08 -13.81
C THR A 148 0.65 9.09 -13.27
N ALA A 149 1.00 10.08 -14.09
CA ALA A 149 1.92 11.16 -13.80
C ALA A 149 1.20 12.32 -13.11
N HIS A 150 1.73 12.77 -11.96
CA HIS A 150 1.19 13.88 -11.15
C HIS A 150 2.03 15.17 -11.25
N ALA A 151 2.91 15.23 -12.26
CA ALA A 151 3.85 16.32 -12.59
C ALA A 151 4.97 16.58 -11.59
N GLN A 152 4.68 16.72 -10.29
CA GLN A 152 5.74 16.89 -9.27
C GLN A 152 6.79 15.76 -9.37
N ASP A 153 6.33 14.55 -9.66
CA ASP A 153 7.14 13.34 -9.81
C ASP A 153 8.14 13.43 -10.99
N PHE A 154 7.69 13.78 -12.20
CA PHE A 154 8.57 13.78 -13.37
C PHE A 154 9.27 15.11 -13.66
N LEU A 155 8.82 16.21 -13.06
CA LEU A 155 9.46 17.52 -13.21
C LEU A 155 10.67 17.65 -12.27
N VAL A 156 10.61 17.06 -11.07
CA VAL A 156 11.60 17.30 -10.01
C VAL A 156 12.28 16.01 -9.54
N GLU A 157 11.55 14.90 -9.41
CA GLU A 157 12.08 13.72 -8.72
C GLU A 157 12.80 12.72 -9.63
N LEU A 158 12.50 12.72 -10.94
CA LEU A 158 12.98 11.68 -11.86
C LEU A 158 14.06 12.19 -12.83
N PRO A 159 15.20 11.48 -12.96
CA PRO A 159 16.22 11.79 -13.96
C PRO A 159 15.63 11.80 -15.38
N PRO A 160 15.94 12.79 -16.24
CA PRO A 160 15.41 12.88 -17.60
C PRO A 160 15.53 11.60 -18.45
N PRO A 161 16.66 10.87 -18.43
CA PRO A 161 16.79 9.64 -19.22
C PRO A 161 15.88 8.51 -18.70
N LEU A 162 15.66 8.45 -17.39
CA LEU A 162 14.75 7.47 -16.80
C LEU A 162 13.29 7.78 -17.15
N LEU A 163 12.90 9.06 -17.17
CA LEU A 163 11.56 9.44 -17.61
C LEU A 163 11.32 9.04 -19.07
N ALA A 164 12.28 9.29 -19.96
CA ALA A 164 12.19 8.91 -21.36
C ALA A 164 11.99 7.39 -21.52
N GLU A 165 12.78 6.60 -20.81
CA GLU A 165 12.65 5.13 -20.81
C GLU A 165 11.29 4.66 -20.29
N LEU A 166 10.76 5.27 -19.22
CA LEU A 166 9.44 4.94 -18.71
C LEU A 166 8.33 5.28 -19.70
N VAL A 167 8.40 6.46 -20.32
CA VAL A 167 7.40 6.88 -21.32
C VAL A 167 7.48 5.99 -22.54
N ASP A 168 8.67 5.62 -23.02
CA ASP A 168 8.86 4.73 -24.16
C ASP A 168 8.30 3.32 -23.88
N ALA A 169 8.65 2.72 -22.74
CA ALA A 169 8.27 1.35 -22.42
C ALA A 169 6.81 1.18 -21.93
N ALA A 170 6.18 2.24 -21.40
CA ALA A 170 4.80 2.14 -20.92
C ALA A 170 3.81 1.93 -22.08
N GLU A 171 2.83 1.05 -21.88
CA GLU A 171 1.73 0.84 -22.84
C GLU A 171 0.93 2.13 -23.02
N PHE A 172 0.68 2.83 -21.92
CA PHE A 172 0.10 4.16 -21.92
C PHE A 172 0.50 4.95 -20.68
N VAL A 173 0.40 6.27 -20.78
CA VAL A 173 0.66 7.21 -19.69
C VAL A 173 -0.61 8.00 -19.42
N VAL A 174 -0.97 8.13 -18.15
CA VAL A 174 -2.09 8.98 -17.73
C VAL A 174 -1.52 10.28 -17.18
N ALA A 175 -2.00 11.39 -17.69
CA ALA A 175 -1.78 12.71 -17.14
C ALA A 175 -3.04 13.16 -16.40
N VAL A 176 -2.87 13.66 -15.17
CA VAL A 176 -4.03 14.06 -14.35
C VAL A 176 -4.73 15.32 -14.84
N SER A 177 -4.08 16.11 -15.68
CA SER A 177 -4.58 17.39 -16.20
C SER A 177 -4.17 17.58 -17.66
N ASP A 178 -4.87 18.43 -18.41
CA ASP A 178 -4.45 18.82 -19.76
C ASP A 178 -3.11 19.57 -19.72
N HIS A 179 -2.85 20.35 -18.66
CA HIS A 179 -1.54 20.95 -18.43
C HIS A 179 -0.42 19.90 -18.37
N THR A 180 -0.59 18.86 -17.53
CA THR A 180 0.38 17.76 -17.41
C THR A 180 0.53 16.98 -18.72
N ARG A 181 -0.59 16.77 -19.43
CA ARG A 181 -0.59 16.08 -20.73
C ARG A 181 0.22 16.86 -21.76
N GLY A 182 0.02 18.18 -21.82
CA GLY A 182 0.78 19.08 -22.69
C GLY A 182 2.27 19.00 -22.41
N LEU A 183 2.68 19.13 -21.14
CA LEU A 183 4.09 19.03 -20.76
C LEU A 183 4.75 17.70 -21.17
N LEU A 184 4.05 16.58 -21.01
CA LEU A 184 4.58 15.27 -21.43
C LEU A 184 4.59 15.12 -22.95
N ALA A 185 3.55 15.57 -23.65
CA ALA A 185 3.45 15.48 -25.10
C ALA A 185 4.47 16.39 -25.81
N ASP A 186 4.73 17.59 -25.28
CA ASP A 186 5.75 18.50 -25.80
C ASP A 186 7.15 17.93 -25.61
N ARG A 187 7.37 17.20 -24.50
CA ARG A 187 8.65 16.57 -24.18
C ARG A 187 8.89 15.26 -24.95
N PHE A 188 7.82 14.53 -25.27
CA PHE A 188 7.83 13.21 -25.92
C PHE A 188 6.82 13.17 -27.08
N PRO A 189 7.00 13.97 -28.14
CA PRO A 189 6.02 14.12 -29.21
C PRO A 189 5.72 12.81 -29.95
N GLU A 190 6.71 11.93 -30.08
CA GLU A 190 6.58 10.58 -30.65
C GLU A 190 5.64 9.66 -29.84
N HIS A 191 5.43 9.97 -28.55
CA HIS A 191 4.58 9.22 -27.64
C HIS A 191 3.26 9.91 -27.32
N ALA A 192 2.97 11.08 -27.90
CA ALA A 192 1.77 11.88 -27.61
C ALA A 192 0.45 11.09 -27.74
N ALA A 193 0.38 10.13 -28.66
CA ALA A 193 -0.82 9.32 -28.90
C ALA A 193 -1.18 8.38 -27.72
N LYS A 194 -0.20 7.98 -26.90
CA LYS A 194 -0.41 7.11 -25.73
C LYS A 194 -0.42 7.87 -24.39
N ILE A 195 -0.39 9.21 -24.44
CA ILE A 195 -0.52 10.08 -23.27
C ILE A 195 -1.97 10.57 -23.18
N HIS A 196 -2.72 10.00 -22.25
CA HIS A 196 -4.15 10.25 -22.06
C HIS A 196 -4.39 11.16 -20.86
N ARG A 197 -5.33 12.10 -20.97
CA ARG A 197 -5.81 12.86 -19.81
C ARG A 197 -6.89 12.06 -19.09
N VAL A 198 -6.67 11.75 -17.82
CA VAL A 198 -7.71 11.26 -16.90
C VAL A 198 -7.56 12.03 -15.59
N HIS A 199 -8.58 12.82 -15.23
CA HIS A 199 -8.56 13.57 -13.98
C HIS A 199 -8.64 12.65 -12.76
N ASN A 200 -8.03 13.10 -11.66
CA ASN A 200 -8.33 12.55 -10.35
C ASN A 200 -9.83 12.74 -10.07
N GLY A 201 -10.54 11.63 -9.88
CA GLY A 201 -11.98 11.65 -9.64
C GLY A 201 -12.33 11.90 -8.18
N ILE A 202 -13.50 12.48 -7.92
CA ILE A 202 -14.05 12.64 -6.57
C ILE A 202 -15.29 11.77 -6.37
N ASP A 203 -15.36 11.12 -5.21
CA ASP A 203 -16.54 10.41 -4.74
C ASP A 203 -17.49 11.39 -4.05
N LEU A 204 -18.53 11.79 -4.78
CA LEU A 204 -19.53 12.75 -4.31
C LEU A 204 -20.34 12.26 -3.11
N ALA A 205 -20.43 10.94 -2.89
CA ALA A 205 -21.16 10.41 -1.73
C ALA A 205 -20.48 10.81 -0.40
N ARG A 206 -19.18 11.08 -0.45
CA ARG A 206 -18.38 11.50 0.71
C ARG A 206 -18.44 13.00 0.99
N PHE A 207 -18.91 13.78 0.02
CA PHE A 207 -19.09 15.22 0.12
C PHE A 207 -20.53 15.54 -0.30
N PRO A 208 -21.54 15.22 0.53
CA PRO A 208 -22.93 15.49 0.18
C PRO A 208 -23.16 16.99 -0.01
N ALA A 209 -24.03 17.36 -0.95
CA ALA A 209 -24.41 18.75 -1.13
C ALA A 209 -25.08 19.27 0.16
N GLN A 210 -24.57 20.39 0.67
CA GLN A 210 -25.16 21.07 1.82
C GLN A 210 -25.41 22.54 1.48
N PRO A 211 -26.42 23.17 2.10
CA PRO A 211 -26.61 24.61 2.00
C PRO A 211 -25.33 25.36 2.36
N HIS A 212 -25.16 26.54 1.77
CA HIS A 212 -24.07 27.43 2.17
C HIS A 212 -24.31 27.89 3.62
N PRO A 213 -23.31 27.83 4.51
CA PRO A 213 -23.45 28.26 5.89
C PRO A 213 -23.58 29.77 5.94
N HIS A 214 -24.30 30.23 6.96
CA HIS A 214 -24.44 31.64 7.31
C HIS A 214 -23.76 31.87 8.66
N ASN A 215 -22.43 31.71 8.70
CA ASN A 215 -21.69 31.94 9.93
C ASN A 215 -21.72 33.42 10.28
N ARG A 216 -22.01 33.74 11.56
CA ARG A 216 -21.99 35.14 12.05
C ARG A 216 -20.63 35.80 11.86
N VAL A 217 -19.56 35.02 12.02
CA VAL A 217 -18.18 35.40 11.67
C VAL A 217 -17.73 34.42 10.59
N PRO A 218 -17.48 34.87 9.35
CA PRO A 218 -17.13 33.97 8.26
C PRO A 218 -15.88 33.14 8.54
N LEU A 219 -15.90 31.88 8.12
CA LEU A 219 -14.81 30.91 8.25
C LEU A 219 -14.12 30.69 6.90
N LEU A 220 -12.86 31.10 6.83
CA LEU A 220 -11.93 30.76 5.76
C LEU A 220 -11.24 29.43 6.10
N LEU A 221 -11.17 28.51 5.13
CA LEU A 221 -10.55 27.20 5.32
C LEU A 221 -9.48 26.93 4.27
N GLY A 222 -8.27 26.62 4.72
CA GLY A 222 -7.20 26.05 3.91
C GLY A 222 -6.94 24.60 4.31
N VAL A 223 -6.65 23.73 3.34
CA VAL A 223 -6.32 22.32 3.61
C VAL A 223 -5.17 21.89 2.71
N GLY A 224 -4.13 21.29 3.29
CA GLY A 224 -2.97 20.81 2.53
C GLY A 224 -1.71 20.69 3.38
N ARG A 225 -0.68 20.03 2.83
CA ARG A 225 0.66 20.00 3.47
C ARG A 225 1.17 21.42 3.71
N LEU A 226 1.86 21.65 4.82
CA LEU A 226 2.46 22.96 5.12
C LEU A 226 3.83 23.06 4.43
N VAL A 227 3.80 23.28 3.11
CA VAL A 227 4.96 23.40 2.22
C VAL A 227 4.84 24.64 1.33
N PRO A 228 5.96 25.25 0.89
CA PRO A 228 5.97 26.60 0.30
C PRO A 228 4.98 26.81 -0.85
N PHE A 229 4.93 25.90 -1.82
CA PHE A 229 4.05 25.99 -2.99
C PHE A 229 2.54 25.89 -2.68
N LYS A 230 2.13 25.63 -1.44
CA LYS A 230 0.72 25.73 -1.02
C LYS A 230 0.33 27.17 -0.70
N GLY A 231 1.30 28.05 -0.51
CA GLY A 231 1.14 29.50 -0.38
C GLY A 231 0.47 29.98 0.91
N PHE A 232 0.38 29.14 1.95
CA PHE A 232 -0.34 29.50 3.18
C PHE A 232 0.23 30.76 3.88
N LEU A 233 1.50 31.11 3.67
CA LEU A 233 2.05 32.39 4.13
C LEU A 233 1.35 33.60 3.48
N HIS A 234 1.01 33.50 2.20
CA HIS A 234 0.25 34.56 1.51
C HIS A 234 -1.17 34.68 2.07
N LEU A 235 -1.79 33.56 2.48
CA LEU A 235 -3.08 33.58 3.17
C LEU A 235 -2.98 34.29 4.53
N VAL A 236 -1.95 33.99 5.33
CA VAL A 236 -1.72 34.67 6.62
C VAL A 236 -1.54 36.18 6.41
N ARG A 237 -0.73 36.60 5.43
CA ARG A 237 -0.53 38.01 5.07
C ARG A 237 -1.81 38.69 4.60
N ALA A 238 -2.60 38.03 3.75
CA ALA A 238 -3.89 38.53 3.28
C ALA A 238 -4.87 38.74 4.44
N CYS A 239 -4.90 37.81 5.41
CA CYS A 239 -5.69 37.96 6.62
C CYS A 239 -5.24 39.15 7.49
N GLY A 240 -3.93 39.42 7.58
CA GLY A 240 -3.42 40.65 8.21
C GLY A 240 -3.97 41.92 7.56
N ILE A 241 -4.02 41.96 6.22
CA ILE A 241 -4.61 43.07 5.46
C ILE A 241 -6.11 43.21 5.77
N LEU A 242 -6.87 42.10 5.80
CA LEU A 242 -8.29 42.10 6.13
C LEU A 242 -8.55 42.60 7.56
N ARG A 243 -7.72 42.18 8.52
CA ARG A 243 -7.79 42.62 9.92
C ARG A 243 -7.58 44.13 10.05
N ASN A 244 -6.58 44.66 9.35
CA ASN A 244 -6.29 46.11 9.34
C ASN A 244 -7.43 46.93 8.73
N ARG A 245 -8.28 46.32 7.89
CA ARG A 245 -9.51 46.92 7.35
C ARG A 245 -10.72 46.78 8.29
N GLY A 246 -10.54 46.22 9.49
CA GLY A 246 -11.60 46.08 10.49
C GLY A 246 -12.58 44.93 10.25
N LEU A 247 -12.23 43.95 9.41
CA LEU A 247 -13.12 42.82 9.10
C LEU A 247 -13.02 41.71 10.15
N ALA A 248 -14.16 41.15 10.52
CA ALA A 248 -14.24 39.97 11.36
C ALA A 248 -14.24 38.70 10.49
N PHE A 249 -13.33 37.78 10.79
CA PHE A 249 -13.24 36.46 10.17
C PHE A 249 -12.58 35.46 11.13
N ARG A 250 -12.70 34.18 10.81
CA ARG A 250 -11.84 33.11 11.32
C ARG A 250 -11.14 32.41 10.16
N CYS A 251 -9.92 31.96 10.36
CA CYS A 251 -9.15 31.20 9.39
C CYS A 251 -8.63 29.91 10.03
N GLU A 252 -8.94 28.78 9.41
CA GLU A 252 -8.44 27.47 9.81
C GLU A 252 -7.56 26.89 8.71
N ILE A 253 -6.42 26.31 9.08
CA ILE A 253 -5.57 25.54 8.17
C ILE A 253 -5.45 24.12 8.72
N ILE A 254 -5.81 23.14 7.90
CA ILE A 254 -5.71 21.71 8.21
C ILE A 254 -4.56 21.11 7.42
N GLY A 255 -3.60 20.55 8.13
CA GLY A 255 -2.41 19.92 7.56
C GLY A 255 -1.19 20.05 8.48
N GLU A 256 -0.13 19.35 8.10
CA GLU A 256 1.18 19.39 8.77
C GLU A 256 2.28 19.53 7.71
N GLY A 257 3.45 19.98 8.14
CA GLY A 257 4.61 20.12 7.26
C GLY A 257 5.68 21.07 7.81
N PRO A 258 6.82 21.16 7.11
CA PRO A 258 7.99 21.91 7.57
C PRO A 258 7.75 23.41 7.75
N GLN A 259 6.75 24.02 7.10
CA GLN A 259 6.45 25.45 7.25
C GLN A 259 5.63 25.80 8.49
N ARG A 260 5.30 24.84 9.36
CA ARG A 260 4.45 25.13 10.52
C ARG A 260 5.00 26.25 11.40
N GLU A 261 6.26 26.18 11.80
CA GLU A 261 6.90 27.19 12.65
C GLU A 261 6.98 28.56 11.98
N GLU A 262 7.14 28.59 10.65
CA GLU A 262 7.14 29.82 9.87
C GLU A 262 5.75 30.48 9.87
N LEU A 263 4.69 29.69 9.67
CA LEU A 263 3.31 30.16 9.75
C LEU A 263 2.97 30.70 11.13
N GLU A 264 3.35 30.00 12.20
CA GLU A 264 3.10 30.43 13.59
C GLU A 264 3.79 31.78 13.90
N ARG A 265 5.02 31.97 13.42
CA ARG A 265 5.74 33.25 13.54
C ARG A 265 5.07 34.38 12.79
N GLU A 266 4.64 34.14 11.55
CA GLU A 266 3.96 35.17 10.73
C GLU A 266 2.59 35.56 11.34
N ILE A 267 1.84 34.58 11.84
CA ILE A 267 0.56 34.80 12.54
C ILE A 267 0.76 35.70 13.77
N ALA A 268 1.80 35.42 14.56
CA ALA A 268 2.14 36.22 15.73
C ALA A 268 2.60 37.63 15.35
N ALA A 269 3.47 37.76 14.35
CA ALA A 269 4.00 39.04 13.89
C ALA A 269 2.91 39.99 13.37
N LEU A 270 1.89 39.46 12.70
CA LEU A 270 0.75 40.23 12.18
C LEU A 270 -0.36 40.45 13.22
N GLY A 271 -0.25 39.89 14.43
CA GLY A 271 -1.26 40.05 15.49
C GLY A 271 -2.62 39.45 15.15
N VAL A 272 -2.67 38.38 14.35
CA VAL A 272 -3.92 37.72 13.89
C VAL A 272 -4.21 36.39 14.60
N GLY A 273 -3.49 36.08 15.68
CA GLY A 273 -3.55 34.79 16.37
C GLY A 273 -4.91 34.42 16.95
N ASP A 274 -5.74 35.38 17.35
CA ASP A 274 -7.09 35.16 17.85
C ASP A 274 -8.10 34.75 16.74
N ALA A 275 -7.76 35.00 15.48
CA ALA A 275 -8.55 34.61 14.31
C ALA A 275 -8.02 33.37 13.58
N PHE A 276 -6.88 32.79 13.99
CA PHE A 276 -6.22 31.69 13.28
C PHE A 276 -6.16 30.40 14.09
N VAL A 277 -6.33 29.26 13.41
CA VAL A 277 -6.12 27.92 13.99
C VAL A 277 -5.37 27.02 13.01
N LEU A 278 -4.23 26.45 13.44
CA LEU A 278 -3.54 25.37 12.75
C LEU A 278 -3.95 24.04 13.40
N ARG A 279 -4.69 23.18 12.67
CA ARG A 279 -5.34 21.98 13.25
C ARG A 279 -4.48 20.70 13.21
N GLY A 280 -3.39 20.70 12.48
CA GLY A 280 -2.62 19.48 12.18
C GLY A 280 -3.35 18.55 11.20
N THR A 281 -2.95 17.28 11.18
CA THR A 281 -3.55 16.25 10.29
C THR A 281 -4.98 15.92 10.70
N ALA A 282 -5.87 15.77 9.71
CA ALA A 282 -7.26 15.34 9.93
C ALA A 282 -7.64 14.18 8.99
N SER A 283 -8.59 13.36 9.42
CA SER A 283 -9.23 12.36 8.58
C SER A 283 -10.06 13.02 7.47
N GLN A 284 -10.36 12.28 6.42
CA GLN A 284 -11.14 12.82 5.31
C GLN A 284 -12.59 13.16 5.70
N GLY A 285 -13.16 12.45 6.68
CA GLY A 285 -14.47 12.78 7.24
C GLY A 285 -14.46 14.11 8.00
N GLU A 286 -13.40 14.39 8.76
CA GLU A 286 -13.21 15.68 9.42
C GLU A 286 -13.01 16.81 8.40
N ILE A 287 -12.23 16.56 7.34
CA ILE A 287 -12.06 17.51 6.22
C ILE A 287 -13.42 17.82 5.57
N ALA A 288 -14.22 16.80 5.23
CA ALA A 288 -15.55 17.00 4.63
C ALA A 288 -16.49 17.79 5.55
N SER A 289 -16.48 17.49 6.86
CA SER A 289 -17.25 18.24 7.86
C SER A 289 -16.82 19.71 7.95
N ARG A 290 -15.51 19.96 7.94
CA ARG A 290 -14.94 21.32 8.00
C ARG A 290 -15.21 22.12 6.73
N LEU A 291 -15.10 21.50 5.56
CA LEU A 291 -15.47 22.11 4.29
C LEU A 291 -16.95 22.49 4.26
N SER A 292 -17.82 21.62 4.79
CA SER A 292 -19.26 21.91 4.86
C SER A 292 -19.58 23.07 5.82
N ALA A 293 -18.77 23.27 6.86
CA ALA A 293 -18.92 24.33 7.84
C ALA A 293 -18.26 25.66 7.43
N SER A 294 -17.37 25.69 6.44
CA SER A 294 -16.65 26.90 6.02
C SER A 294 -17.46 27.74 5.03
N ASP A 295 -17.17 29.05 5.01
CA ASP A 295 -17.77 30.00 4.07
C ASP A 295 -16.96 30.11 2.77
N VAL A 296 -15.64 30.00 2.85
CA VAL A 296 -14.75 30.13 1.70
C VAL A 296 -13.61 29.12 1.84
N PHE A 297 -13.31 28.41 0.76
CA PHE A 297 -12.10 27.60 0.67
C PHE A 297 -10.99 28.41 -0.01
N VAL A 298 -9.78 28.36 0.56
CA VAL A 298 -8.64 29.16 0.10
C VAL A 298 -7.40 28.29 -0.02
N LEU A 299 -6.84 28.24 -1.23
CA LEU A 299 -5.57 27.56 -1.50
C LEU A 299 -4.77 28.41 -2.50
N PRO A 300 -3.95 29.36 -2.03
CA PRO A 300 -3.23 30.30 -2.90
C PRO A 300 -1.94 29.66 -3.42
N CYS A 301 -2.06 28.61 -4.23
CA CYS A 301 -0.95 27.85 -4.79
C CYS A 301 0.13 28.74 -5.40
N ASP A 302 1.38 28.29 -5.31
CA ASP A 302 2.55 28.91 -5.92
C ASP A 302 3.43 27.88 -6.66
N ILE A 303 4.50 28.36 -7.27
CA ILE A 303 5.51 27.56 -7.97
C ILE A 303 6.87 27.90 -7.37
N GLU A 304 7.59 26.90 -6.88
CA GLU A 304 8.94 27.06 -6.35
C GLU A 304 9.98 27.25 -7.47
N PRO A 305 11.19 27.76 -7.16
CA PRO A 305 12.25 27.96 -8.16
C PRO A 305 12.67 26.68 -8.91
N ASP A 306 12.50 25.51 -8.28
CA ASP A 306 12.79 24.21 -8.89
C ASP A 306 11.63 23.65 -9.75
N GLY A 307 10.54 24.41 -9.88
CA GLY A 307 9.35 24.01 -10.65
C GLY A 307 8.30 23.24 -9.84
N SER A 308 8.56 22.94 -8.56
CA SER A 308 7.59 22.27 -7.68
C SER A 308 6.31 23.09 -7.54
N SER A 309 5.16 22.45 -7.71
CA SER A 309 3.85 23.10 -7.58
C SER A 309 2.75 22.07 -7.35
N ASP A 310 1.58 22.56 -6.92
CA ASP A 310 0.41 21.72 -6.75
C ASP A 310 -0.41 21.65 -8.03
N VAL A 311 -0.17 20.61 -8.83
CA VAL A 311 -0.57 20.56 -10.24
C VAL A 311 -2.08 20.45 -10.43
N LEU A 312 -2.74 19.58 -9.67
CA LEU A 312 -4.19 19.41 -9.70
C LEU A 312 -4.68 19.13 -8.27
N PRO A 313 -4.81 20.16 -7.43
CA PRO A 313 -5.11 20.00 -6.01
C PRO A 313 -6.48 19.33 -5.82
N THR A 314 -6.51 18.07 -5.41
CA THR A 314 -7.77 17.34 -5.23
C THR A 314 -8.68 18.00 -4.19
N VAL A 315 -8.09 18.65 -3.19
CA VAL A 315 -8.83 19.38 -2.17
C VAL A 315 -9.66 20.56 -2.70
N ILE A 316 -9.30 21.14 -3.86
CA ILE A 316 -10.15 22.11 -4.55
C ILE A 316 -11.43 21.42 -5.03
N THR A 317 -11.34 20.22 -5.61
CA THR A 317 -12.53 19.46 -5.99
C THR A 317 -13.34 19.02 -4.79
N GLU A 318 -12.71 18.71 -3.65
CA GLU A 318 -13.41 18.44 -2.38
C GLU A 318 -14.18 19.66 -1.88
N ALA A 319 -13.59 20.86 -1.94
CA ALA A 319 -14.26 22.11 -1.58
C ALA A 319 -15.42 22.46 -2.53
N MET A 320 -15.21 22.32 -3.84
CA MET A 320 -16.26 22.51 -4.84
C MET A 320 -17.38 21.48 -4.66
N ALA A 321 -17.06 20.22 -4.35
CA ALA A 321 -18.06 19.21 -3.99
C ALA A 321 -18.81 19.59 -2.70
N ALA A 322 -18.16 20.18 -1.69
CA ALA A 322 -18.87 20.74 -0.55
C ALA A 322 -19.69 22.00 -0.90
N GLY A 323 -19.68 22.47 -2.15
CA GLY A 323 -20.40 23.65 -2.62
C GLY A 323 -19.80 24.94 -2.06
N ARG A 324 -18.46 25.00 -1.89
CA ARG A 324 -17.76 26.17 -1.37
C ARG A 324 -17.16 27.01 -2.50
N PRO A 325 -17.27 28.34 -2.44
CA PRO A 325 -16.50 29.18 -3.34
C PRO A 325 -15.01 28.98 -3.06
N VAL A 326 -14.24 28.83 -4.14
CA VAL A 326 -12.78 28.62 -4.07
C VAL A 326 -12.06 29.91 -4.43
N VAL A 327 -11.04 30.26 -3.65
CA VAL A 327 -10.04 31.27 -4.01
C VAL A 327 -8.68 30.60 -4.18
N SER A 328 -8.09 30.71 -5.36
CA SER A 328 -6.81 30.08 -5.69
C SER A 328 -6.02 30.90 -6.71
N CYS A 329 -4.95 30.34 -7.26
CA CYS A 329 -4.08 30.97 -8.25
C CYS A 329 -4.10 30.18 -9.57
N PRO A 330 -3.88 30.80 -10.74
CA PRO A 330 -3.86 30.11 -12.03
C PRO A 330 -2.55 29.34 -12.23
N VAL A 331 -2.32 28.32 -11.40
CA VAL A 331 -1.13 27.46 -11.40
C VAL A 331 -1.45 26.11 -12.01
N ALA A 332 -0.63 25.65 -12.94
CA ALA A 332 -0.72 24.32 -13.53
C ALA A 332 -2.17 23.97 -13.97
N GLY A 333 -2.76 22.92 -13.42
CA GLY A 333 -4.12 22.46 -13.71
C GLY A 333 -5.23 23.12 -12.86
N VAL A 334 -4.92 24.07 -11.96
CA VAL A 334 -5.95 24.79 -11.19
C VAL A 334 -7.01 25.47 -12.09
N PRO A 335 -6.66 26.11 -13.22
CA PRO A 335 -7.65 26.66 -14.15
C PRO A 335 -8.58 25.60 -14.80
N GLU A 336 -8.19 24.33 -14.80
CA GLU A 336 -9.06 23.24 -15.24
C GLU A 336 -10.11 22.92 -14.17
N LEU A 337 -9.82 23.17 -12.89
CA LEU A 337 -10.77 23.00 -11.79
C LEU A 337 -11.65 24.25 -11.62
N VAL A 338 -11.04 25.43 -11.54
CA VAL A 338 -11.70 26.68 -11.17
C VAL A 338 -11.76 27.63 -12.36
N VAL A 339 -12.98 27.99 -12.77
CA VAL A 339 -13.22 29.04 -13.77
C VAL A 339 -13.34 30.37 -13.03
N ASP A 340 -12.43 31.31 -13.32
CA ASP A 340 -12.42 32.61 -12.67
C ASP A 340 -13.75 33.35 -12.87
N CYS A 341 -14.25 33.95 -11.79
CA CYS A 341 -15.55 34.61 -11.68
C CYS A 341 -16.77 33.72 -12.05
N GLY A 342 -16.58 32.42 -12.33
CA GLY A 342 -17.66 31.47 -12.65
C GLY A 342 -17.88 30.43 -11.56
N THR A 343 -16.81 29.80 -11.08
CA THR A 343 -16.87 28.76 -10.02
C THR A 343 -15.98 29.08 -8.81
N GLY A 344 -15.29 30.22 -8.86
CA GLY A 344 -14.36 30.68 -7.84
C GLY A 344 -13.65 31.95 -8.31
N LEU A 345 -12.65 32.40 -7.56
CA LEU A 345 -11.83 33.57 -7.89
C LEU A 345 -10.38 33.14 -8.03
N LEU A 346 -9.73 33.50 -9.14
CA LEU A 346 -8.31 33.29 -9.36
C LEU A 346 -7.55 34.59 -9.16
N THR A 347 -6.51 34.55 -8.32
CA THR A 347 -5.66 35.71 -8.01
C THR A 347 -4.24 35.51 -8.53
N PRO A 348 -3.49 36.60 -8.79
CA PRO A 348 -2.04 36.50 -9.04
C PRO A 348 -1.31 35.76 -7.92
N ARG A 349 -0.30 34.97 -8.30
CA ARG A 349 0.57 34.24 -7.35
C ARG A 349 1.37 35.22 -6.49
N ALA A 350 1.74 34.76 -5.30
CA ALA A 350 2.59 35.49 -4.37
C ALA A 350 2.16 36.94 -4.08
N TYR A 351 0.86 37.24 -4.16
CA TYR A 351 0.34 38.61 -4.08
C TYR A 351 -0.79 38.73 -3.04
N PRO A 352 -0.43 38.88 -1.74
CA PRO A 352 -1.38 38.94 -0.63
C PRO A 352 -2.47 40.00 -0.76
N GLU A 353 -2.19 41.11 -1.44
CA GLU A 353 -3.14 42.21 -1.64
C GLU A 353 -4.31 41.81 -2.55
N ALA A 354 -4.05 41.10 -3.66
CA ALA A 354 -5.14 40.59 -4.51
C ALA A 354 -5.88 39.44 -3.82
N LEU A 355 -5.17 38.58 -3.08
CA LEU A 355 -5.81 37.55 -2.27
C LEU A 355 -6.77 38.18 -1.24
N ALA A 356 -6.32 39.21 -0.52
CA ALA A 356 -7.17 39.96 0.42
C ALA A 356 -8.35 40.64 -0.29
N ALA A 357 -8.16 41.18 -1.50
CA ALA A 357 -9.25 41.78 -2.27
C ALA A 357 -10.31 40.74 -2.71
N ALA A 358 -9.89 39.56 -3.15
CA ALA A 358 -10.79 38.47 -3.50
C ALA A 358 -11.57 37.96 -2.27
N LEU A 359 -10.87 37.76 -1.15
CA LEU A 359 -11.49 37.37 0.12
C LEU A 359 -12.45 38.44 0.62
N PHE A 360 -12.10 39.73 0.51
CA PHE A 360 -13.00 40.83 0.87
C PHE A 360 -14.33 40.76 0.11
N ARG A 361 -14.28 40.56 -1.20
CA ARG A 361 -15.49 40.43 -2.05
C ARG A 361 -16.38 39.30 -1.55
N LEU A 362 -15.79 38.12 -1.32
CA LEU A 362 -16.55 36.97 -0.84
C LEU A 362 -17.07 37.14 0.58
N LEU A 363 -16.32 37.79 1.47
CA LEU A 363 -16.76 38.05 2.85
C LEU A 363 -17.93 39.03 2.91
N ALA A 364 -17.93 40.04 2.02
CA ALA A 364 -18.95 41.08 1.94
C ALA A 364 -20.25 40.62 1.26
N ASP A 365 -20.19 39.64 0.37
CA ASP A 365 -21.33 39.21 -0.45
C ASP A 365 -21.65 37.73 -0.27
N HIS A 366 -22.71 37.45 0.51
CA HIS A 366 -23.17 36.07 0.75
C HIS A 366 -23.77 35.42 -0.51
N GLU A 367 -24.47 36.19 -1.35
CA GLU A 367 -25.08 35.64 -2.56
C GLU A 367 -23.99 35.20 -3.55
N LEU A 368 -22.94 36.00 -3.70
CA LEU A 368 -21.79 35.63 -4.52
C LEU A 368 -21.14 34.32 -4.03
N ARG A 369 -21.03 34.12 -2.71
CA ARG A 369 -20.50 32.84 -2.16
C ARG A 369 -21.39 31.65 -2.56
N ARG A 370 -22.71 31.81 -2.43
CA ARG A 370 -23.70 30.79 -2.79
C ARG A 370 -23.67 30.46 -4.28
N GLU A 371 -23.61 31.48 -5.14
CA GLU A 371 -23.56 31.35 -6.59
C GLU A 371 -22.30 30.61 -7.04
N LEU A 372 -21.12 31.09 -6.64
CA LEU A 372 -19.84 30.47 -7.02
C LEU A 372 -19.71 29.05 -6.44
N GLY A 373 -20.15 28.83 -5.20
CA GLY A 373 -20.15 27.50 -4.58
C GLY A 373 -21.06 26.50 -5.30
N SER A 374 -22.27 26.94 -5.70
CA SER A 374 -23.21 26.11 -6.47
C SER A 374 -22.69 25.80 -7.87
N ALA A 375 -22.09 26.78 -8.54
CA ALA A 375 -21.47 26.59 -9.84
C ALA A 375 -20.26 25.65 -9.78
N GLY A 376 -19.43 25.76 -8.73
CA GLY A 376 -18.34 24.83 -8.45
C GLY A 376 -18.83 23.40 -8.25
N ARG A 377 -19.88 23.21 -7.44
CA ARG A 377 -20.51 21.90 -7.26
C ARG A 377 -20.97 21.29 -8.59
N ALA A 378 -21.73 22.05 -9.38
CA ALA A 378 -22.23 21.60 -10.67
C ALA A 378 -21.09 21.20 -11.62
N ARG A 379 -19.99 21.96 -11.63
CA ARG A 379 -18.80 21.64 -12.42
C ARG A 379 -18.17 20.31 -12.02
N VAL A 380 -18.02 20.06 -10.72
CA VAL A 380 -17.48 18.78 -10.22
C VAL A 380 -18.38 17.61 -10.60
N GLU A 381 -19.70 17.76 -10.47
CA GLU A 381 -20.68 16.76 -10.86
C GLU A 381 -20.67 16.43 -12.36
N GLN A 382 -20.32 17.41 -13.20
CA GLN A 382 -20.29 17.24 -14.65
C GLN A 382 -18.98 16.64 -15.16
N HIS A 383 -17.84 16.97 -14.54
CA HIS A 383 -16.51 16.70 -15.14
C HIS A 383 -15.57 15.85 -14.29
N PHE A 384 -15.79 15.74 -12.98
CA PHE A 384 -14.81 15.18 -12.05
C PHE A 384 -15.35 14.01 -11.22
N ARG A 385 -16.54 13.49 -11.55
CA ARG A 385 -17.10 12.32 -10.87
C ARG A 385 -16.18 11.11 -11.04
N VAL A 386 -15.85 10.46 -9.92
CA VAL A 386 -14.98 9.29 -9.95
C VAL A 386 -15.55 8.17 -10.82
N GLU A 387 -16.88 8.02 -10.90
CA GLU A 387 -17.50 7.02 -11.78
C GLU A 387 -17.11 7.22 -13.26
N GLN A 388 -16.98 8.48 -13.70
CA GLN A 388 -16.64 8.80 -15.09
C GLN A 388 -15.13 8.68 -15.34
N THR A 389 -14.29 9.21 -14.44
CA THR A 389 -12.84 9.17 -14.62
C THR A 389 -12.29 7.74 -14.50
N SER A 390 -12.79 6.95 -13.54
CA SER A 390 -12.42 5.54 -13.40
C SER A 390 -12.90 4.68 -14.56
N ALA A 391 -14.05 4.99 -15.18
CA ALA A 391 -14.50 4.28 -16.38
C ALA A 391 -13.56 4.53 -17.58
N GLN A 392 -13.07 5.77 -17.75
CA GLN A 392 -12.07 6.10 -18.77
C GLN A 392 -10.77 5.32 -18.55
N LEU A 393 -10.28 5.30 -17.30
CA LEU A 393 -9.08 4.54 -16.95
C LEU A 393 -9.26 3.04 -17.15
N LEU A 394 -10.39 2.47 -16.71
CA LEU A 394 -10.67 1.05 -16.85
C LEU A 394 -10.70 0.61 -18.32
N ALA A 395 -11.19 1.45 -19.22
CA ALA A 395 -11.15 1.17 -20.66
C ALA A 395 -9.71 1.04 -21.17
N LEU A 396 -8.80 1.92 -20.75
CA LEU A 396 -7.37 1.84 -21.10
C LEU A 396 -6.72 0.58 -20.50
N LEU A 397 -7.01 0.29 -19.23
CA LEU A 397 -6.48 -0.89 -18.53
C LEU A 397 -6.94 -2.20 -19.20
N ARG A 398 -8.23 -2.31 -19.56
CA ARG A 398 -8.78 -3.47 -20.29
C ARG A 398 -8.18 -3.60 -21.68
N ALA A 399 -8.03 -2.49 -22.41
CA ALA A 399 -7.42 -2.49 -23.74
C ALA A 399 -5.97 -2.99 -23.70
N SER A 400 -5.21 -2.62 -22.68
CA SER A 400 -3.85 -3.16 -22.46
C SER A 400 -3.88 -4.64 -22.08
N ALA A 401 -4.65 -4.99 -21.04
CA ALA A 401 -4.68 -6.33 -20.47
C ALA A 401 -5.19 -7.40 -21.45
N GLY A 402 -6.04 -7.02 -22.42
CA GLY A 402 -6.65 -7.90 -23.41
C GLY A 402 -5.77 -8.22 -24.63
N ARG A 403 -4.61 -7.58 -24.82
CA ARG A 403 -3.72 -7.87 -25.96
C ARG A 403 -3.04 -9.24 -25.81
N GLU A 404 -2.84 -9.93 -26.93
CA GLU A 404 -2.05 -11.17 -26.99
C GLU A 404 -0.60 -10.90 -26.59
N ARG A 405 -0.02 -11.80 -25.78
CA ARG A 405 1.34 -11.63 -25.24
C ARG A 405 2.36 -12.07 -26.28
N THR A 406 3.32 -11.19 -26.60
CA THR A 406 4.59 -11.65 -27.18
C THR A 406 5.44 -12.20 -26.04
N PRO A 407 5.80 -13.49 -26.00
CA PRO A 407 6.63 -14.03 -24.93
C PRO A 407 8.01 -13.35 -24.94
N ALA A 408 8.37 -12.69 -23.84
CA ALA A 408 9.74 -12.23 -23.61
C ALA A 408 10.67 -13.41 -23.28
N VAL A 409 11.96 -13.25 -23.57
CA VAL A 409 13.02 -14.27 -23.44
C VAL A 409 12.87 -15.08 -22.16
N THR A 410 12.76 -16.39 -22.37
CA THR A 410 12.52 -17.42 -21.36
C THR A 410 13.59 -17.40 -20.25
N ALA A 411 13.24 -16.89 -19.07
CA ALA A 411 13.64 -17.58 -17.86
C ALA A 411 12.84 -18.90 -17.85
N ALA A 412 13.53 -20.03 -17.65
CA ALA A 412 12.92 -21.36 -17.70
C ALA A 412 11.60 -21.38 -16.89
N PRO A 413 10.53 -21.98 -17.43
CA PRO A 413 9.29 -22.12 -16.69
C PRO A 413 9.60 -22.93 -15.43
N VAL A 414 9.48 -22.30 -14.26
CA VAL A 414 9.27 -23.06 -13.03
C VAL A 414 7.85 -23.59 -13.18
N ASP A 415 7.75 -24.90 -13.32
CA ASP A 415 6.53 -25.64 -13.67
C ASP A 415 5.26 -25.02 -13.08
N SER A 416 4.28 -24.92 -13.98
CA SER A 416 2.90 -24.46 -13.81
C SER A 416 2.30 -24.74 -12.44
N ALA A 417 1.66 -23.73 -11.85
CA ALA A 417 0.58 -23.98 -10.89
C ALA A 417 -0.58 -24.69 -11.62
N PRO A 418 -1.27 -25.66 -11.00
CA PRO A 418 -2.42 -26.31 -11.61
C PRO A 418 -3.60 -25.32 -11.71
N GLU A 419 -4.36 -25.49 -12.79
CA GLU A 419 -5.72 -24.99 -12.99
C GLU A 419 -6.66 -25.37 -11.82
N GLU A 420 -7.81 -24.70 -11.76
CA GLU A 420 -8.94 -25.00 -10.85
C GLU A 420 -9.34 -26.49 -10.86
N PRO A 421 -9.96 -26.98 -9.76
CA PRO A 421 -9.57 -28.21 -9.12
C PRO A 421 -9.98 -29.45 -9.92
N ALA A 422 -8.99 -30.27 -10.27
CA ALA A 422 -9.22 -31.69 -10.43
C ALA A 422 -9.69 -32.26 -9.07
N GLU A 423 -10.91 -32.80 -9.06
CA GLU A 423 -11.51 -33.57 -7.98
C GLU A 423 -10.68 -34.83 -7.68
N GLU A 424 -9.53 -34.70 -7.01
CA GLU A 424 -8.94 -35.83 -6.28
C GLU A 424 -7.94 -35.38 -5.17
N ALA A 425 -8.50 -35.34 -3.96
CA ALA A 425 -7.87 -35.79 -2.71
C ALA A 425 -6.52 -35.20 -2.25
N GLY A 426 -6.57 -33.98 -1.72
CA GLY A 426 -5.63 -33.50 -0.69
C GLY A 426 -6.27 -32.36 0.09
N LYS A 427 -6.55 -32.54 1.38
CA LYS A 427 -7.14 -31.48 2.20
C LYS A 427 -6.18 -30.27 2.22
N PRO A 428 -6.67 -29.04 2.07
CA PRO A 428 -5.82 -27.85 1.95
C PRO A 428 -5.02 -27.60 3.24
N LEU A 429 -3.70 -27.83 3.12
CA LEU A 429 -2.69 -27.75 4.17
C LEU A 429 -1.88 -26.46 4.04
N ALA A 430 -1.62 -25.79 5.16
CA ALA A 430 -0.63 -24.73 5.24
C ALA A 430 0.48 -25.06 6.24
N LEU A 431 1.70 -24.62 5.93
CA LEU A 431 2.84 -24.64 6.81
C LEU A 431 3.10 -23.21 7.31
N LEU A 432 3.12 -23.02 8.62
CA LEU A 432 3.43 -21.74 9.25
C LEU A 432 4.76 -21.84 10.00
N LEU A 433 5.73 -21.05 9.56
CA LEU A 433 7.06 -21.00 10.13
C LEU A 433 7.17 -19.80 11.07
N SER A 434 7.73 -20.00 12.27
CA SER A 434 8.00 -18.90 13.20
C SER A 434 8.98 -17.89 12.60
N ARG A 435 9.90 -18.37 11.76
CA ARG A 435 10.84 -17.58 10.98
C ARG A 435 11.39 -18.40 9.81
N TRP A 436 11.94 -17.74 8.80
CA TRP A 436 12.72 -18.39 7.74
C TRP A 436 13.93 -17.53 7.37
N PRO A 437 15.14 -18.11 7.19
CA PRO A 437 15.52 -19.44 7.62
C PRO A 437 15.46 -19.50 9.15
N ASP A 438 15.16 -20.69 9.67
CA ASP A 438 15.09 -20.92 11.09
C ASP A 438 16.44 -21.46 11.61
N PRO A 439 17.18 -20.71 12.46
CA PRO A 439 18.42 -21.21 13.03
C PRO A 439 18.21 -22.43 13.94
N GLU A 440 16.98 -22.65 14.43
CA GLU A 440 16.61 -23.85 15.17
C GLU A 440 16.35 -25.04 14.22
N PHE A 441 16.12 -24.78 12.92
CA PHE A 441 15.95 -25.77 11.86
C PHE A 441 16.82 -25.48 10.61
N PRO A 442 18.16 -25.52 10.72
CA PRO A 442 19.05 -25.18 9.60
C PRO A 442 18.99 -26.17 8.42
N SER A 443 18.32 -27.32 8.58
CA SER A 443 18.16 -28.34 7.54
C SER A 443 16.74 -28.40 6.96
N LEU A 444 15.89 -27.39 7.20
CA LEU A 444 14.49 -27.42 6.74
C LEU A 444 14.35 -27.27 5.21
N ASP A 445 15.35 -26.72 4.51
CA ASP A 445 15.35 -26.52 3.05
C ASP A 445 15.09 -27.80 2.26
N GLY A 446 15.81 -28.88 2.54
CA GLY A 446 15.66 -30.15 1.82
C GLY A 446 14.26 -30.76 1.97
N PRO A 447 13.78 -30.99 3.21
CA PRO A 447 12.42 -31.44 3.48
C PRO A 447 11.35 -30.52 2.90
N LEU A 448 11.52 -29.19 3.00
CA LEU A 448 10.56 -28.23 2.49
C LEU A 448 10.51 -28.22 0.96
N SER A 449 11.66 -28.32 0.28
CA SER A 449 11.71 -28.43 -1.18
C SER A 449 10.92 -29.64 -1.65
N ARG A 450 11.18 -30.79 -1.03
CA ARG A 450 10.51 -32.05 -1.36
C ARG A 450 9.02 -32.04 -1.03
N LEU A 451 8.61 -31.46 0.10
CA LEU A 451 7.19 -31.24 0.43
C LEU A 451 6.51 -30.42 -0.67
N LEU A 452 7.14 -29.33 -1.09
CA LEU A 452 6.60 -28.44 -2.11
C LEU A 452 6.63 -29.05 -3.53
N GLU A 453 7.46 -30.06 -3.78
CA GLU A 453 7.47 -30.86 -5.01
C GLU A 453 6.36 -31.94 -4.98
N GLU A 454 6.22 -32.68 -3.88
CA GLU A 454 5.24 -33.77 -3.74
C GLU A 454 3.82 -33.27 -3.42
N MET A 455 3.68 -32.05 -2.89
CA MET A 455 2.42 -31.42 -2.52
C MET A 455 2.41 -29.94 -2.96
N PRO A 456 2.30 -29.66 -4.27
CA PRO A 456 2.38 -28.29 -4.82
C PRO A 456 1.28 -27.35 -4.32
N ALA A 457 0.17 -27.90 -3.80
CA ALA A 457 -0.93 -27.12 -3.23
C ALA A 457 -0.67 -26.60 -1.80
N VAL A 458 0.42 -27.04 -1.14
CA VAL A 458 0.76 -26.58 0.22
C VAL A 458 1.15 -25.12 0.20
N ARG A 459 0.52 -24.32 1.07
CA ARG A 459 0.88 -22.90 1.26
C ARG A 459 1.89 -22.78 2.40
N VAL A 460 2.98 -22.06 2.17
CA VAL A 460 4.00 -21.83 3.20
C VAL A 460 4.06 -20.34 3.55
N ALA A 461 3.98 -20.03 4.84
CA ALA A 461 4.11 -18.67 5.35
C ALA A 461 5.13 -18.58 6.49
N ALA A 462 5.86 -17.47 6.58
CA ALA A 462 6.81 -17.18 7.64
C ALA A 462 6.41 -15.91 8.42
N LEU A 463 6.40 -16.01 9.75
CA LEU A 463 6.06 -14.94 10.68
C LEU A 463 7.19 -13.92 10.89
N ALA A 464 8.43 -14.30 10.58
CA ALA A 464 9.58 -13.43 10.64
C ALA A 464 10.51 -13.69 9.45
N CYS A 465 11.14 -12.61 8.99
CA CYS A 465 12.03 -12.62 7.85
C CYS A 465 13.49 -12.95 8.26
N PRO A 466 14.33 -13.45 7.33
CA PRO A 466 15.75 -13.65 7.56
C PRO A 466 16.43 -12.35 7.97
N THR A 467 17.37 -12.43 8.91
CA THR A 467 18.37 -11.37 9.14
C THR A 467 19.70 -11.69 8.46
N THR A 468 19.90 -12.93 7.99
CA THR A 468 21.11 -13.39 7.32
C THR A 468 20.81 -13.89 5.90
N PRO A 469 21.78 -13.84 4.97
CA PRO A 469 21.60 -14.32 3.60
C PRO A 469 21.54 -15.86 3.44
N ALA A 470 21.42 -16.61 4.54
CA ALA A 470 21.57 -18.06 4.53
C ALA A 470 20.46 -18.73 3.69
N GLU A 471 20.91 -19.60 2.77
CA GLU A 471 20.21 -20.49 1.83
C GLU A 471 18.71 -20.25 1.61
N VAL A 472 18.39 -19.77 0.40
CA VAL A 472 17.15 -19.04 0.15
C VAL A 472 16.49 -19.44 -1.17
N ARG A 473 16.85 -20.60 -1.72
CA ARG A 473 16.28 -21.13 -2.97
C ARG A 473 14.75 -21.19 -2.92
N LEU A 474 14.19 -21.42 -1.73
CA LEU A 474 12.74 -21.55 -1.52
C LEU A 474 12.02 -20.24 -1.15
N ALA A 475 12.70 -19.12 -0.90
CA ALA A 475 11.98 -17.87 -0.57
C ALA A 475 10.98 -17.40 -1.64
N PRO A 476 11.18 -17.63 -2.95
CA PRO A 476 10.16 -17.42 -3.97
C PRO A 476 8.83 -18.14 -3.71
N ARG A 477 8.86 -19.22 -2.92
CA ARG A 477 7.73 -20.09 -2.60
C ARG A 477 7.20 -19.88 -1.18
N ILE A 478 7.78 -18.95 -0.41
CA ILE A 478 7.38 -18.65 0.97
C ILE A 478 6.73 -17.26 1.02
N ALA A 479 5.54 -17.18 1.59
CA ALA A 479 4.89 -15.91 1.88
C ALA A 479 5.41 -15.34 3.20
N PHE A 480 5.74 -14.05 3.23
CA PHE A 480 6.16 -13.38 4.47
C PHE A 480 5.05 -12.49 5.00
N THR A 481 4.85 -12.51 6.32
CA THR A 481 4.00 -11.53 6.99
C THR A 481 4.58 -10.12 6.82
N PRO A 482 3.75 -9.08 6.73
CA PRO A 482 4.21 -7.72 6.57
C PRO A 482 4.83 -7.17 7.87
N ASP A 483 5.38 -5.96 7.80
CA ASP A 483 6.00 -5.33 8.96
C ASP A 483 4.98 -5.00 10.08
N ALA A 484 5.50 -4.72 11.28
CA ALA A 484 4.67 -4.47 12.45
C ALA A 484 3.70 -3.29 12.28
N MET A 485 4.08 -2.29 11.47
CA MET A 485 3.27 -1.11 11.21
C MET A 485 2.07 -1.40 10.30
N VAL A 486 2.23 -2.25 9.28
CA VAL A 486 1.11 -2.79 8.52
C VAL A 486 0.19 -3.59 9.43
N LEU A 487 0.76 -4.51 10.22
CA LEU A 487 0.00 -5.37 11.12
C LEU A 487 -0.83 -4.56 12.15
N GLU A 488 -0.26 -3.49 12.72
CA GLU A 488 -0.96 -2.56 13.60
C GLU A 488 -2.06 -1.78 12.86
N GLY A 489 -1.83 -1.38 11.61
CA GLY A 489 -2.86 -0.75 10.77
C GLY A 489 -4.04 -1.69 10.52
N LEU A 490 -3.78 -2.95 10.15
CA LEU A 490 -4.80 -3.96 9.95
C LEU A 490 -5.61 -4.23 11.22
N TRP A 491 -4.96 -4.23 12.39
CA TRP A 491 -5.63 -4.39 13.68
C TRP A 491 -6.63 -3.27 13.97
N ARG A 492 -6.28 -2.01 13.67
CA ARG A 492 -7.16 -0.85 13.87
C ARG A 492 -8.32 -0.81 12.88
N GLU A 493 -8.17 -1.41 11.71
CA GLU A 493 -9.21 -1.45 10.69
C GLU A 493 -10.19 -2.61 10.87
N ALA A 494 -9.73 -3.74 11.40
CA ALA A 494 -10.53 -4.96 11.48
C ALA A 494 -11.59 -4.86 12.58
N ASP A 495 -12.85 -4.59 12.22
CA ASP A 495 -13.93 -4.65 13.20
C ASP A 495 -14.19 -6.12 13.60
N SER A 496 -14.90 -6.93 12.82
CA SER A 496 -15.34 -8.27 13.27
C SER A 496 -14.20 -9.24 13.62
N GLY A 497 -13.08 -9.17 12.89
CA GLY A 497 -11.92 -10.03 13.08
C GLY A 497 -11.15 -9.73 14.37
N ALA A 498 -10.86 -8.45 14.64
CA ALA A 498 -10.15 -8.08 15.86
C ALA A 498 -11.03 -8.28 17.09
N HIS A 499 -12.35 -8.02 17.03
CA HIS A 499 -13.24 -8.29 18.16
C HIS A 499 -13.26 -9.77 18.58
N ALA A 500 -13.25 -10.69 17.61
CA ALA A 500 -13.21 -12.13 17.92
C ALA A 500 -11.91 -12.52 18.64
N ILE A 501 -10.77 -12.01 18.17
CA ILE A 501 -9.46 -12.22 18.79
C ILE A 501 -9.40 -11.52 20.15
N GLU A 502 -9.91 -10.31 20.28
CA GLU A 502 -9.90 -9.55 21.54
C GLU A 502 -10.68 -10.26 22.65
N ARG A 503 -11.79 -10.94 22.32
CA ARG A 503 -12.55 -11.74 23.30
C ARG A 503 -11.72 -12.89 23.89
N LEU A 504 -10.84 -13.52 23.09
CA LEU A 504 -9.97 -14.60 23.56
C LEU A 504 -8.94 -14.12 24.60
N ARG A 505 -8.66 -12.81 24.69
CA ARG A 505 -7.74 -12.24 25.69
C ARG A 505 -8.21 -12.49 27.13
N SER A 506 -9.50 -12.67 27.35
CA SER A 506 -10.06 -13.05 28.66
C SER A 506 -9.91 -14.55 28.99
N GLN A 507 -9.48 -15.36 28.03
CA GLN A 507 -9.44 -16.82 28.08
C GLN A 507 -8.01 -17.36 27.87
N LEU A 508 -7.00 -16.51 28.04
CA LEU A 508 -5.62 -16.92 27.79
C LEU A 508 -5.17 -17.98 28.80
N PRO A 509 -4.37 -18.98 28.35
CA PRO A 509 -3.73 -19.92 29.26
C PRO A 509 -2.93 -19.19 30.35
N ALA A 510 -2.98 -19.72 31.58
CA ALA A 510 -2.25 -19.14 32.70
C ALA A 510 -0.74 -19.11 32.42
N GLY A 511 -0.14 -17.92 32.46
CA GLY A 511 1.29 -17.70 32.21
C GLY A 511 1.64 -17.26 30.78
N LEU A 512 0.66 -17.09 29.89
CA LEU A 512 0.89 -16.45 28.59
C LEU A 512 0.89 -14.92 28.74
N ASP A 513 1.96 -14.27 28.30
CA ASP A 513 2.06 -12.81 28.31
C ASP A 513 1.05 -12.19 27.31
N THR A 514 0.39 -11.11 27.72
CA THR A 514 -0.53 -10.37 26.85
C THR A 514 0.21 -9.76 25.65
N ALA A 515 1.47 -9.37 25.80
CA ALA A 515 2.28 -8.83 24.70
C ALA A 515 2.54 -9.87 23.61
N ASP A 516 2.90 -11.10 23.99
CA ASP A 516 3.12 -12.21 23.05
C ASP A 516 1.82 -12.58 22.33
N TYR A 517 0.73 -12.65 23.09
CA TYR A 517 -0.61 -12.85 22.53
C TYR A 517 -0.96 -11.77 21.49
N LEU A 518 -0.80 -10.49 21.84
CA LEU A 518 -1.13 -9.37 20.94
C LEU A 518 -0.21 -9.33 19.71
N ALA A 519 1.03 -9.79 19.81
CA ALA A 519 1.92 -9.92 18.65
C ALA A 519 1.42 -10.99 17.68
N ALA A 520 1.08 -12.19 18.17
CA ALA A 520 0.53 -13.27 17.37
C ALA A 520 -0.86 -12.92 16.80
N ALA A 521 -1.72 -12.30 17.60
CA ALA A 521 -3.04 -11.82 17.23
C ALA A 521 -3.02 -10.92 15.98
N ARG A 522 -2.08 -9.98 15.91
CA ARG A 522 -1.92 -9.11 14.74
C ARG A 522 -1.46 -9.88 13.50
N GLN A 523 -0.54 -10.83 13.64
CA GLN A 523 -0.10 -11.70 12.54
C GLN A 523 -1.26 -12.55 12.00
N VAL A 524 -2.10 -13.06 12.90
CA VAL A 524 -3.29 -13.84 12.54
C VAL A 524 -4.26 -13.04 11.67
N LEU A 525 -4.40 -11.73 11.85
CA LEU A 525 -5.25 -10.92 10.98
C LEU A 525 -4.78 -10.91 9.51
N ASP A 526 -3.48 -10.81 9.26
CA ASP A 526 -2.91 -10.95 7.90
C ASP A 526 -3.07 -12.38 7.38
N LEU A 527 -2.76 -13.38 8.21
CA LEU A 527 -2.81 -14.79 7.82
C LEU A 527 -4.22 -15.25 7.44
N ARG A 528 -5.27 -14.78 8.12
CA ARG A 528 -6.66 -15.17 7.82
C ARG A 528 -7.04 -14.94 6.35
N GLY A 529 -6.59 -13.84 5.75
CA GLY A 529 -6.83 -13.58 4.33
C GLY A 529 -6.08 -14.57 3.43
N ARG A 530 -4.79 -14.78 3.70
CA ARG A 530 -3.90 -15.66 2.91
C ARG A 530 -4.21 -17.15 3.05
N MET A 531 -4.80 -17.53 4.17
CA MET A 531 -5.12 -18.91 4.54
C MET A 531 -6.61 -19.24 4.35
N THR A 532 -7.33 -18.42 3.58
CA THR A 532 -8.70 -18.75 3.18
C THR A 532 -8.72 -20.10 2.45
N GLY A 533 -9.60 -20.99 2.89
CA GLY A 533 -9.74 -22.35 2.37
C GLY A 533 -8.80 -23.38 3.00
N ILE A 534 -7.89 -23.02 3.91
CA ILE A 534 -7.03 -23.98 4.63
C ILE A 534 -7.83 -24.69 5.72
N LEU A 535 -7.74 -26.02 5.77
CA LEU A 535 -8.40 -26.86 6.80
C LEU A 535 -7.45 -27.30 7.92
N HIS A 536 -6.16 -27.41 7.59
CA HIS A 536 -5.13 -27.80 8.55
C HIS A 536 -3.89 -26.93 8.42
N LEU A 537 -3.31 -26.54 9.56
CA LEU A 537 -2.10 -25.75 9.64
C LEU A 537 -1.04 -26.49 10.46
N HIS A 538 0.14 -26.74 9.87
CA HIS A 538 1.29 -27.25 10.60
C HIS A 538 2.17 -26.07 11.05
N ALA A 539 2.32 -25.89 12.36
CA ALA A 539 3.12 -24.83 12.96
C ALA A 539 4.54 -25.30 13.26
N VAL A 540 5.55 -24.57 12.81
CA VAL A 540 6.97 -24.83 13.11
C VAL A 540 7.49 -23.72 14.03
N GLY A 541 7.81 -24.08 15.26
CA GLY A 541 8.23 -23.19 16.34
C GLY A 541 7.08 -22.55 17.14
N GLU A 542 7.45 -21.95 18.28
CA GLU A 542 6.51 -21.51 19.32
C GLU A 542 5.61 -20.34 18.91
N ARG A 543 6.11 -19.40 18.09
CA ARG A 543 5.32 -18.27 17.57
C ARG A 543 4.25 -18.74 16.58
N ALA A 544 4.63 -19.68 15.71
CA ALA A 544 3.71 -20.29 14.77
C ALA A 544 2.61 -21.07 15.49
N LEU A 545 2.96 -21.80 16.57
CA LEU A 545 1.99 -22.50 17.40
C LEU A 545 0.96 -21.55 18.00
N LEU A 546 1.40 -20.42 18.56
CA LEU A 546 0.48 -19.44 19.13
C LEU A 546 -0.49 -18.89 18.07
N CYS A 547 0.01 -18.57 16.87
CA CYS A 547 -0.85 -18.15 15.75
C CYS A 547 -1.83 -19.25 15.32
N ALA A 548 -1.37 -20.50 15.26
CA ALA A 548 -2.19 -21.67 14.92
C ALA A 548 -3.34 -21.88 15.91
N TRP A 549 -3.04 -21.77 17.21
CA TRP A 549 -4.03 -21.87 18.27
C TRP A 549 -5.09 -20.76 18.19
N ILE A 550 -4.66 -19.50 17.94
CA ILE A 550 -5.61 -18.40 17.75
C ILE A 550 -6.50 -18.66 16.52
N LEU A 551 -5.92 -19.08 15.39
CA LEU A 551 -6.66 -19.42 14.16
C LEU A 551 -7.65 -20.57 14.38
N ASN A 552 -7.29 -21.57 15.17
CA ASN A 552 -8.20 -22.64 15.56
C ASN A 552 -9.43 -22.08 16.27
N ARG A 553 -9.23 -21.20 17.25
CA ARG A 553 -10.32 -20.63 18.05
C ARG A 553 -11.20 -19.65 17.28
N VAL A 554 -10.64 -18.85 16.36
CA VAL A 554 -11.41 -17.83 15.62
C VAL A 554 -11.91 -18.25 14.25
N ALA A 555 -11.32 -19.31 13.66
CA ALA A 555 -11.62 -19.75 12.30
C ALA A 555 -11.80 -21.27 12.16
N GLY A 556 -11.66 -22.06 13.23
CA GLY A 556 -11.87 -23.51 13.20
C GLY A 556 -10.80 -24.30 12.45
N VAL A 557 -9.67 -23.68 12.12
CA VAL A 557 -8.55 -24.34 11.42
C VAL A 557 -7.88 -25.33 12.37
N SER A 558 -7.86 -26.61 12.02
CA SER A 558 -7.14 -27.61 12.82
C SER A 558 -5.64 -27.39 12.71
N PHE A 559 -4.86 -27.79 13.73
CA PHE A 559 -3.42 -27.59 13.67
C PHE A 559 -2.63 -28.74 14.28
N SER A 560 -1.38 -28.85 13.82
CA SER A 560 -0.32 -29.69 14.38
C SER A 560 0.92 -28.83 14.58
N ALA A 561 1.89 -29.30 15.36
CA ALA A 561 3.05 -28.48 15.69
C ALA A 561 4.37 -29.25 15.68
N HIS A 562 5.45 -28.55 15.33
CA HIS A 562 6.82 -29.02 15.44
C HIS A 562 7.60 -27.99 16.25
N LEU A 563 7.94 -28.35 17.48
CA LEU A 563 8.53 -27.42 18.45
C LEU A 563 9.96 -27.83 18.82
N PRO A 564 10.97 -27.05 18.42
CA PRO A 564 12.34 -27.25 18.90
C PRO A 564 12.44 -26.83 20.37
N ALA A 565 13.62 -27.00 20.98
CA ALA A 565 13.87 -26.48 22.31
C ALA A 565 13.95 -24.94 22.25
N GLY A 566 12.87 -24.26 22.65
CA GLY A 566 12.74 -22.81 22.60
C GLY A 566 12.46 -22.17 23.97
N PRO A 567 12.74 -20.86 24.14
CA PRO A 567 12.51 -20.16 25.41
C PRO A 567 11.27 -19.23 25.43
N LEU A 568 10.47 -19.14 24.36
CA LEU A 568 9.45 -18.09 24.21
C LEU A 568 8.25 -18.36 25.13
N LEU A 569 7.77 -19.59 25.18
CA LEU A 569 6.59 -19.97 25.95
C LEU A 569 6.98 -20.88 27.12
N SER A 570 6.37 -20.63 28.28
CA SER A 570 6.57 -21.53 29.43
C SER A 570 6.00 -22.92 29.14
N ARG A 571 6.56 -23.96 29.77
CA ARG A 571 6.09 -25.35 29.64
C ARG A 571 4.59 -25.50 29.87
N LYS A 572 4.05 -24.80 30.88
CA LYS A 572 2.60 -24.83 31.20
C LYS A 572 1.74 -24.26 30.06
N VAL A 573 2.23 -23.23 29.38
CA VAL A 573 1.55 -22.65 28.21
C VAL A 573 1.65 -23.61 27.03
N LEU A 574 2.83 -24.17 26.76
CA LEU A 574 3.01 -25.16 25.68
C LEU A 574 2.08 -26.37 25.86
N GLU A 575 1.97 -26.89 27.08
CA GLU A 575 1.04 -27.98 27.41
C GLU A 575 -0.40 -27.63 27.10
N ALA A 576 -0.86 -26.43 27.50
CA ALA A 576 -2.21 -25.97 27.23
C ALA A 576 -2.51 -25.81 25.73
N LEU A 577 -1.56 -25.25 24.95
CA LEU A 577 -1.74 -25.04 23.52
C LEU A 577 -1.71 -26.36 22.73
N LEU A 578 -0.76 -27.25 23.05
CA LEU A 578 -0.57 -28.53 22.35
C LEU A 578 -1.67 -29.55 22.67
N ALA A 579 -2.31 -29.48 23.83
CA ALA A 579 -3.46 -30.31 24.17
C ALA A 579 -4.62 -30.18 23.17
N GLU A 580 -4.68 -29.07 22.43
CA GLU A 580 -5.69 -28.82 21.38
C GLU A 580 -5.18 -29.19 19.96
N SER A 581 -3.92 -29.59 19.82
CA SER A 581 -3.34 -29.98 18.53
C SER A 581 -3.75 -31.40 18.12
N ARG A 582 -3.76 -31.68 16.81
CA ARG A 582 -4.02 -33.04 16.27
C ARG A 582 -2.80 -33.97 16.31
N GLY A 583 -1.65 -33.44 16.67
CA GLY A 583 -0.38 -34.16 16.64
C GLY A 583 0.79 -33.22 16.43
N GLY A 584 1.99 -33.80 16.39
CA GLY A 584 3.20 -33.02 16.27
C GLY A 584 4.41 -33.68 16.91
N TRP A 585 5.48 -32.89 17.01
CA TRP A 585 6.72 -33.23 17.68
C TRP A 585 7.14 -32.10 18.61
N CYS A 586 7.72 -32.45 19.76
CA CYS A 586 8.28 -31.50 20.72
C CYS A 586 9.63 -31.97 21.24
N ALA A 587 10.60 -31.06 21.33
CA ALA A 587 11.93 -31.35 21.86
C ALA A 587 11.96 -31.68 23.36
N ASP A 588 10.98 -31.23 24.15
CA ASP A 588 10.84 -31.58 25.58
C ASP A 588 10.27 -33.01 25.69
N PRO A 589 11.07 -33.99 26.14
CA PRO A 589 10.64 -35.39 26.17
C PRO A 589 9.48 -35.63 27.14
N ALA A 590 9.44 -34.90 28.26
CA ALA A 590 8.39 -35.07 29.25
C ALA A 590 7.06 -34.50 28.76
N LEU A 591 7.11 -33.40 27.99
CA LEU A 591 5.93 -32.84 27.34
C LEU A 591 5.45 -33.73 26.18
N ALA A 592 6.37 -34.25 25.38
CA ALA A 592 6.07 -35.17 24.29
C ALA A 592 5.40 -36.46 24.79
N GLU A 593 5.92 -37.05 25.88
CA GLU A 593 5.34 -38.24 26.51
C GLU A 593 3.95 -37.95 27.09
N ALA A 594 3.79 -36.85 27.85
CA ALA A 594 2.53 -36.48 28.48
C ALA A 594 1.39 -36.27 27.45
N LEU A 595 1.71 -35.69 26.29
CA LEU A 595 0.75 -35.38 25.24
C LEU A 595 0.70 -36.43 24.11
N LYS A 596 1.45 -37.53 24.24
CA LYS A 596 1.56 -38.60 23.24
C LYS A 596 1.93 -38.08 21.85
N LEU A 597 2.83 -37.10 21.80
CA LEU A 597 3.42 -36.60 20.56
C LEU A 597 4.45 -37.60 20.03
N ASP A 598 4.79 -37.52 18.74
CA ASP A 598 5.79 -38.42 18.15
C ASP A 598 7.14 -38.21 18.85
N PRO A 599 7.79 -39.27 19.38
CA PRO A 599 9.10 -39.13 20.02
C PRO A 599 10.24 -38.86 19.01
N ALA A 600 10.06 -39.17 17.72
CA ALA A 600 11.09 -38.98 16.70
C ALA A 600 10.84 -37.72 15.86
N SER A 601 11.85 -36.85 15.72
CA SER A 601 11.73 -35.68 14.84
C SER A 601 11.94 -36.09 13.39
N PRO A 602 10.96 -35.91 12.49
CA PRO A 602 11.17 -36.12 11.06
C PRO A 602 12.04 -35.02 10.40
N LEU A 603 12.40 -33.94 11.13
CA LEU A 603 13.11 -32.76 10.61
C LEU A 603 14.52 -32.55 11.22
N SER A 604 14.99 -33.39 12.14
CA SER A 604 16.30 -33.19 12.79
C SER A 604 17.51 -33.56 11.91
N PRO A 605 18.57 -32.75 11.91
CA PRO A 605 19.89 -33.16 11.42
C PRO A 605 20.64 -34.00 12.47
N ALA A 606 21.57 -34.85 12.02
CA ALA A 606 22.44 -35.62 12.91
C ALA A 606 23.33 -34.71 13.77
N PRO A 607 23.57 -34.99 15.06
CA PRO A 607 24.41 -34.16 15.92
C PRO A 607 25.89 -34.23 15.48
N ALA A 608 26.60 -33.11 15.63
CA ALA A 608 28.05 -33.05 15.46
C ALA A 608 28.77 -33.67 16.68
N GLY A 609 29.90 -34.35 16.43
CA GLY A 609 30.76 -34.92 17.48
C GLY A 609 30.63 -36.45 17.67
N PRO A 610 31.26 -37.01 18.72
CA PRO A 610 31.43 -38.46 18.92
C PRO A 610 30.12 -39.23 19.18
N LEU A 611 29.00 -38.53 19.39
CA LEU A 611 27.65 -39.11 19.53
C LEU A 611 27.06 -39.65 18.21
N ARG A 612 27.72 -39.43 17.07
CA ARG A 612 27.33 -39.91 15.73
C ARG A 612 27.09 -41.42 15.64
N ARG A 613 27.71 -42.23 16.51
CA ARG A 613 27.58 -43.70 16.52
C ARG A 613 26.36 -44.22 17.29
N LEU A 614 25.80 -43.44 18.21
CA LEU A 614 24.60 -43.82 18.99
C LEU A 614 23.29 -43.41 18.29
N TRP A 615 23.37 -42.55 17.27
CA TRP A 615 22.22 -41.94 16.58
C TRP A 615 21.79 -42.64 15.27
N ALA A 616 22.30 -43.84 15.00
CA ALA A 616 22.19 -44.52 13.70
C ALA A 616 20.77 -45.05 13.32
N ARG A 617 19.67 -44.42 13.77
CA ARG A 617 18.30 -44.84 13.43
C ARG A 617 17.28 -43.73 13.07
N GLY A 618 17.68 -42.48 12.92
CA GLY A 618 16.75 -41.42 12.52
C GLY A 618 17.42 -40.31 11.74
N ALA A 619 17.69 -40.53 10.45
CA ALA A 619 17.88 -39.42 9.52
C ALA A 619 16.52 -38.78 9.27
N ALA A 620 16.45 -37.46 9.09
CA ALA A 620 15.27 -36.81 8.55
C ALA A 620 14.84 -37.54 7.26
N ASP A 621 13.65 -38.16 7.27
CA ASP A 621 13.01 -38.70 6.07
C ASP A 621 11.90 -37.72 5.68
N PRO A 622 12.14 -36.82 4.70
CA PRO A 622 11.10 -35.95 4.18
C PRO A 622 9.83 -36.70 3.79
N ALA A 623 9.94 -37.95 3.32
CA ALA A 623 8.77 -38.75 2.97
C ALA A 623 7.96 -39.15 4.20
N GLU A 624 8.60 -39.42 5.34
CA GLU A 624 7.90 -39.65 6.61
C GLU A 624 7.20 -38.38 7.09
N TRP A 625 7.86 -37.22 7.01
CA TRP A 625 7.22 -35.95 7.36
C TRP A 625 5.97 -35.69 6.51
N ILE A 626 6.06 -35.90 5.20
CA ILE A 626 4.93 -35.75 4.26
C ILE A 626 3.81 -36.75 4.61
N ARG A 627 4.14 -38.00 4.96
CA ARG A 627 3.16 -39.00 5.42
C ARG A 627 2.42 -38.53 6.68
N GLN A 628 3.15 -38.00 7.66
CA GLN A 628 2.56 -37.48 8.90
C GLN A 628 1.65 -36.27 8.65
N LEU A 629 2.09 -35.33 7.81
CA LEU A 629 1.28 -34.17 7.43
C LEU A 629 -0.05 -34.59 6.78
N ARG A 630 -0.02 -35.59 5.88
CA ARG A 630 -1.23 -36.16 5.26
C ARG A 630 -2.14 -36.86 6.28
N ALA A 631 -1.59 -37.47 7.32
CA ALA A 631 -2.38 -38.13 8.36
C ALA A 631 -3.14 -37.13 9.26
N TRP A 632 -2.58 -35.94 9.50
CA TRP A 632 -3.21 -34.92 10.35
C TRP A 632 -4.25 -34.07 9.63
N THR A 633 -4.08 -33.90 8.31
CA THR A 633 -5.07 -33.25 7.46
C THR A 633 -6.32 -34.10 7.43
#